data_AF-A0A655ZBT2-F1
#
_entry.id   AF-A0A655ZBT2-F1
#
_cell.length_a   1.000
_cell.length_b   1.000
_cell.length_c   1.000
_cell.angle_alpha   90.00
_cell.angle_beta   90.00
_cell.angle_gamma   90.00
#
_symmetry.space_group_name_H-M   'P 1'
#
loop_
_entity.id
_entity.type
_entity.pdbx_description
1 polymer ?
#
loop_
_entity_poly.entity_id
_entity_poly.type
_entity_poly.pdbx_seq_one_letter_code
_entity_poly.pdbx_strand_id
1 'polypeptide(L)' 'MNVEADQAVVDELETAFRFNDAVLRNMIMRTKAAITEPSIMLKAREERVKRDEMKFDADVE' A
#
# COMPACT_ATOMS: atom_id res chain seq x y z
N MET A 1 -0.17 4.98 3.02
CA MET A 1 -0.26 6.10 2.06
C MET A 1 1.07 6.84 2.08
N ASN A 2 1.60 7.25 0.92
CA ASN A 2 2.80 8.11 0.85
C ASN A 2 2.37 9.47 0.30
N VAL A 3 2.33 10.50 1.16
CA VAL A 3 1.79 11.82 0.84
C VAL A 3 2.61 12.90 1.55
N GLU A 4 2.75 14.06 0.91
CA GLU A 4 3.33 15.27 1.50
C GLU A 4 2.19 16.20 1.95
N ALA A 5 2.18 16.54 3.23
CA ALA A 5 1.14 17.38 3.83
C ALA A 5 1.67 18.09 5.08
N ASP A 6 1.04 19.21 5.42
CA ASP A 6 1.32 19.94 6.65
C ASP A 6 0.85 19.19 7.90
N GLN A 7 1.42 19.55 9.05
CA GLN A 7 1.10 18.88 10.32
C GLN A 7 -0.39 18.96 10.68
N ALA A 8 -1.03 20.11 10.47
CA ALA A 8 -2.45 20.28 10.78
C ALA A 8 -3.34 19.27 10.04
N VAL A 9 -3.01 18.98 8.77
CA VAL A 9 -3.76 18.01 7.95
C VAL A 9 -3.55 16.58 8.47
N VAL A 10 -2.34 16.25 8.96
CA VAL A 10 -2.06 14.94 9.55
C VAL A 10 -2.87 14.72 10.83
N ASP A 11 -2.99 15.75 11.66
CA ASP A 11 -3.73 15.69 12.92
C ASP A 11 -5.26 15.54 12.67
N GLU A 12 -5.78 16.21 11.64
CA GLU A 12 -7.16 16.03 11.17
C GLU A 12 -7.40 14.59 10.67
N LEU A 13 -6.47 14.02 9.89
CA LEU A 13 -6.57 12.63 9.41
C LEU A 13 -6.53 11.61 10.56
N GLU A 14 -5.68 11.83 11.57
CA GLU A 14 -5.63 10.98 12.76
C GLU A 14 -6.99 10.96 13.49
N THR A 15 -7.57 12.15 13.65
CA THR A 15 -8.89 12.32 14.28
C THR A 15 -9.97 11.63 13.46
N ALA A 16 -9.99 11.82 12.14
CA ALA A 16 -10.95 11.18 11.24
C ALA A 16 -10.88 9.65 11.31
N PHE A 17 -9.68 9.06 11.33
CA PHE A 17 -9.52 7.62 11.43
C PHE A 17 -9.94 7.06 12.80
N ARG A 18 -9.83 7.83 13.89
CA ARG A 18 -10.22 7.39 15.24
C ARG A 18 -11.73 7.22 15.41
N PHE A 19 -12.51 8.03 14.71
CA PHE A 19 -13.99 8.04 14.79
C PHE A 19 -14.67 7.30 13.64
N ASN A 20 -13.89 6.82 12.66
CA ASN A 20 -14.40 6.03 11.54
C ASN A 20 -14.41 4.53 11.89
N ASP A 21 -15.59 3.93 11.89
CA ASP A 21 -15.83 2.52 12.18
C ASP A 21 -15.40 1.57 11.06
N ALA A 22 -15.20 2.07 9.84
CA ALA A 22 -14.62 1.30 8.74
C ALA A 22 -13.10 1.10 8.89
N VAL A 23 -12.43 1.83 9.80
CA VAL A 23 -10.98 1.78 9.99
C VAL A 23 -10.64 1.10 11.31
N LEU A 24 -10.16 -0.15 11.23
CA LEU A 24 -9.86 -0.96 12.42
C LEU A 24 -8.54 -0.56 13.11
N ARG A 25 -7.50 -0.27 12.32
CA ARG A 25 -6.15 0.11 12.79
C ARG A 25 -5.49 1.00 11.74
N ASN A 26 -4.76 2.01 12.18
CA ASN A 26 -3.95 2.88 11.32
C ASN A 26 -2.51 2.98 11.85
N MET A 27 -1.59 3.41 10.99
CA MET A 27 -0.21 3.73 11.35
C MET A 27 0.25 4.90 10.48
N ILE A 28 0.77 5.94 11.13
CA ILE A 28 1.31 7.13 10.49
C ILE A 28 2.80 7.19 10.83
N MET A 29 3.66 7.36 9.82
CA MET A 29 5.10 7.43 9.99
C MET A 29 5.67 8.57 9.15
N ARG A 30 6.64 9.30 9.71
CA ARG A 30 7.38 10.32 8.97
C ARG A 30 8.44 9.67 8.10
N THR A 31 8.49 10.06 6.83
CA THR A 31 9.56 9.71 5.90
C THR A 31 10.45 10.93 5.71
N LYS A 32 11.76 10.71 5.49
CA LYS A 32 12.72 11.80 5.22
C LYS A 32 12.56 12.39 3.81
N ALA A 33 12.05 11.58 2.88
CA ALA A 33 11.84 11.92 1.48
C ALA A 33 10.68 11.10 0.91
N ALA A 34 10.12 11.55 -0.22
CA ALA A 34 9.07 10.84 -0.93
C ALA A 34 9.61 9.55 -1.59
N ILE A 35 8.99 8.41 -1.26
CA ILE A 35 9.31 7.11 -1.87
C ILE A 35 8.45 6.89 -3.11
N THR A 36 9.07 6.85 -4.29
CA THR A 36 8.38 6.68 -5.57
C THR A 36 8.46 5.27 -6.13
N GLU A 37 9.31 4.42 -5.56
CA GLU A 37 9.49 3.05 -6.05
C GLU A 37 8.33 2.13 -5.69
N PRO A 38 8.03 1.11 -6.54
CA PRO A 38 7.02 0.11 -6.24
C PRO A 38 7.32 -0.65 -4.93
N SER A 39 6.28 -0.92 -4.14
CA SER A 39 6.43 -1.68 -2.91
C SER A 39 6.88 -3.12 -3.20
N ILE A 40 7.65 -3.70 -2.26
CA ILE A 40 8.09 -5.11 -2.35
C ILE A 40 6.88 -6.05 -2.46
N MET A 41 5.78 -5.72 -1.78
CA MET A 41 4.54 -6.48 -1.82
C MET A 41 3.90 -6.48 -3.21
N LEU A 42 3.95 -5.34 -3.92
CA LEU A 42 3.45 -5.25 -5.29
C LEU A 42 4.32 -6.09 -6.23
N LYS A 43 5.65 -5.94 -6.16
CA LYS A 43 6.60 -6.72 -6.95
C LYS A 43 6.39 -8.23 -6.73
N ALA A 44 6.27 -8.66 -5.49
CA ALA A 44 6.02 -10.07 -5.14
C ALA A 44 4.68 -10.59 -5.68
N ARG A 45 3.64 -9.74 -5.74
CA ARG A 45 2.34 -10.11 -6.32
C ARG A 45 2.45 -10.29 -7.83
N GLU A 46 3.10 -9.38 -8.53
CA GLU A 46 3.30 -9.48 -9.99
C GLU A 46 4.12 -10.73 -10.36
N GLU A 47 5.16 -11.06 -9.58
CA GLU A 47 5.93 -12.30 -9.78
C GLU A 47 5.13 -13.57 -9.51
N ARG A 48 4.15 -13.55 -8.60
CA ARG A 48 3.24 -14.68 -8.39
C ARG A 48 2.29 -14.84 -9.55
N VAL A 49 1.64 -13.75 -9.98
CA VAL A 49 0.71 -13.76 -11.11
C VAL A 49 1.37 -14.28 -12.38
N LYS A 50 2.57 -13.78 -12.72
CA LYS A 50 3.33 -14.25 -13.90
C LYS A 50 3.63 -15.75 -13.84
N ARG A 51 3.94 -16.28 -12.66
CA ARG A 51 4.22 -17.71 -12.47
C ARG A 51 2.97 -18.56 -12.62
N ASP A 52 1.83 -18.07 -12.15
CA ASP A 52 0.55 -18.76 -12.25
C ASP A 52 0.03 -18.75 -13.71
N GLU A 53 0.25 -17.66 -14.45
CA GLU A 53 0.00 -17.57 -15.90
C GLU A 53 0.87 -18.56 -16.69
N MET A 54 2.19 -18.61 -16.43
CA MET A 54 3.10 -19.57 -17.09
C MET A 54 2.71 -21.03 -16.83
N LYS A 55 2.17 -21.34 -15.65
CA LYS A 55 1.67 -22.70 -15.35
C LYS A 55 0.40 -23.02 -16.12
N PHE A 56 -0.53 -22.07 -16.19
CA PHE A 56 -1.77 -22.26 -16.93
C PHE A 56 -1.49 -22.53 -18.42
N ASP A 57 -0.60 -21.76 -19.04
CA ASP A 57 -0.24 -21.97 -20.45
C ASP A 57 0.41 -23.33 -20.71
N ALA A 58 1.25 -23.81 -19.78
CA ALA A 58 1.89 -25.13 -19.88
C ALA A 58 0.94 -26.31 -19.65
N ASP A 59 -0.19 -26.10 -18.97
CA ASP A 59 -1.23 -27.13 -18.75
C ASP A 59 -2.26 -27.16 -19.90
N VAL A 60 -2.29 -26.14 -20.78
CA VAL A 60 -3.19 -26.04 -21.94
C VAL A 60 -2.56 -26.55 -23.25
N GLU A 61 -1.23 -26.64 -23.32
CA GLU A 61 -0.48 -27.38 -24.37
C GLU A 61 -0.47 -28.90 -24.14
#